data_AF-A0A2N8TKV7-F1
#
_entry.id   AF-A0A2N8TKV7-F1
#
_cell.length_a   1.000
_cell.length_b   1.000
_cell.length_c   1.000
_cell.angle_alpha   90.00
_cell.angle_beta   90.00
_cell.angle_gamma   90.00
#
_symmetry.space_group_name_H-M   'P 1'
#
loop_
_entity.id
_entity.type
_entity.pdbx_description
1 polymer ?
#
loop_
_entity_poly.entity_id
_entity_poly.type
_entity_poly.pdbx_seq_one_letter_code
_entity_poly.pdbx_strand_id
1 'polypeptide(L)'
;MRLPDMPLHDPFVVADDATRTYHLYTSNVPSVSGADGTGTMVYRSRDLRDWTPPVVVFLTAGQEGIWATDGAWAPEVHAWDGRYYLFTTLHNTDRPLPVPPPNQWGVPFRTPTHMRGTITAVSDSLLGPFTVLDPSRPVPPEHLMTLDGTLYVDPSGQPWMVYAHEWLQTIDGTMEAIRLSPDLSRTVGDPVYLFKASDTPWTSEQIPAGAPHQLPPYITDGPQLYRAPDGSLLMLWSTYEKNVAGQDGTVSGGYVQTYAVSGSGDLAGPWEQRRPLVRDDSGHGMLFHTFDGRLMMILHRPFENARGKLYEMRLDGDEPQIVRRRDDLDGGG
;
A
#
# COMPACT_ATOMS: atom_id res chain seq x y z
N MET A 1 2.52 -24.51 -2.89
CA MET A 1 3.04 -23.42 -3.74
C MET A 1 4.18 -22.74 -3.00
N ARG A 2 5.11 -22.11 -3.71
CA ARG A 2 6.19 -21.29 -3.17
C ARG A 2 6.05 -19.86 -3.70
N LEU A 3 6.61 -18.87 -2.99
CA LEU A 3 6.51 -17.46 -3.39
C LEU A 3 6.98 -17.17 -4.84
N PRO A 4 8.04 -17.80 -5.39
CA PRO A 4 8.42 -17.62 -6.80
C PRO A 4 7.35 -18.00 -7.82
N ASP A 5 6.41 -18.87 -7.45
CA ASP A 5 5.33 -19.36 -8.32
C ASP A 5 4.03 -18.56 -8.14
N MET A 6 4.02 -17.61 -7.20
CA MET A 6 2.82 -16.86 -6.82
C MET A 6 2.93 -15.44 -7.38
N PRO A 7 2.03 -15.00 -8.30
CA PRO A 7 1.95 -13.60 -8.65
C PRO A 7 1.48 -12.81 -7.43
N LEU A 8 2.34 -11.90 -6.97
CA LEU A 8 2.14 -11.14 -5.73
C LEU A 8 2.54 -9.69 -5.98
N HIS A 9 1.56 -8.88 -6.34
CA HIS A 9 1.65 -7.43 -6.31
C HIS A 9 0.99 -6.98 -5.00
N ASP A 10 1.67 -6.12 -4.25
CA ASP A 10 1.20 -5.57 -2.96
C ASP A 10 0.77 -6.64 -1.91
N PRO A 11 1.68 -7.55 -1.52
CA PRO A 11 1.34 -8.64 -0.63
C PRO A 11 1.11 -8.15 0.81
N PHE A 12 -0.02 -8.53 1.41
CA PHE A 12 -0.32 -8.24 2.81
C PHE A 12 -0.48 -9.51 3.65
N VAL A 13 0.26 -9.64 4.76
CA VAL A 13 0.24 -10.83 5.62
C VAL A 13 -0.43 -10.57 6.96
N VAL A 14 -1.43 -11.40 7.29
CA VAL A 14 -2.00 -11.50 8.64
C VAL A 14 -1.49 -12.78 9.31
N ALA A 15 -0.78 -12.64 10.42
CA ALA A 15 -0.40 -13.76 11.28
C ALA A 15 -1.54 -14.08 12.26
N ASP A 16 -2.34 -15.10 11.97
CA ASP A 16 -3.44 -15.51 12.84
C ASP A 16 -2.93 -16.44 13.94
N ASP A 17 -2.77 -15.90 15.15
CA ASP A 17 -2.31 -16.65 16.32
C ASP A 17 -3.31 -17.74 16.76
N ALA A 18 -4.61 -17.55 16.55
CA ALA A 18 -5.62 -18.50 16.99
C ALA A 18 -5.50 -19.84 16.24
N THR A 19 -5.19 -19.77 14.94
CA THR A 19 -5.01 -20.97 14.10
C THR A 19 -3.55 -21.29 13.77
N ARG A 20 -2.62 -20.42 14.17
CA ARG A 20 -1.19 -20.48 13.80
C ARG A 20 -1.01 -20.61 12.29
N THR A 21 -1.73 -19.76 11.55
CA THR A 21 -1.72 -19.70 10.08
C THR A 21 -1.47 -18.28 9.60
N TYR A 22 -0.52 -18.10 8.70
CA TYR A 22 -0.33 -16.86 7.95
C TYR A 22 -1.31 -16.80 6.79
N HIS A 23 -2.02 -15.69 6.65
CA HIS A 23 -2.93 -15.39 5.55
C HIS A 23 -2.31 -14.29 4.70
N LEU A 24 -2.04 -14.56 3.43
CA LEU A 24 -1.42 -13.61 2.50
C LEU A 24 -2.46 -13.18 1.46
N TYR A 25 -2.85 -11.91 1.52
CA TYR A 25 -3.82 -11.28 0.63
C TYR A 25 -3.11 -10.58 -0.53
N THR A 26 -3.74 -10.67 -1.70
CA THR A 26 -3.33 -10.01 -2.95
C THR A 26 -4.55 -9.87 -3.86
N SER A 27 -4.47 -9.02 -4.87
CA SER A 27 -5.50 -8.94 -5.92
C SER A 27 -5.77 -10.31 -6.53
N ASN A 28 -7.03 -10.58 -6.87
CA ASN A 28 -7.44 -11.83 -7.49
C ASN A 28 -6.75 -12.00 -8.84
N VAL A 29 -6.12 -13.16 -9.04
CA VAL A 29 -5.56 -13.56 -10.33
C VAL A 29 -6.34 -14.78 -10.81
N PRO A 30 -7.27 -14.65 -11.77
CA PRO A 30 -8.19 -15.73 -12.16
C PRO A 30 -7.48 -17.01 -12.60
N SER A 31 -6.32 -16.90 -13.26
CA SER A 31 -5.51 -18.06 -13.67
C SER A 31 -4.94 -18.88 -12.51
N VAL A 32 -4.89 -18.31 -11.30
CA VAL A 32 -4.42 -18.98 -10.08
C VAL A 32 -5.58 -19.37 -9.17
N SER A 33 -6.55 -18.48 -8.97
CA SER A 33 -7.69 -18.72 -8.08
C SER A 33 -8.79 -19.59 -8.70
N GLY A 34 -8.86 -19.65 -10.04
CA GLY A 34 -9.92 -20.34 -10.77
C GLY A 34 -11.27 -19.61 -10.77
N ALA A 35 -11.33 -18.36 -10.30
CA ALA A 35 -12.54 -17.54 -10.29
C ALA A 35 -12.29 -16.20 -10.99
N ASP A 36 -13.14 -15.92 -11.99
CA ASP A 36 -13.09 -14.67 -12.75
C ASP A 36 -13.61 -13.49 -11.93
N GLY A 37 -13.11 -12.30 -12.27
CA GLY A 37 -13.58 -11.02 -11.74
C GLY A 37 -12.56 -10.30 -10.86
N THR A 38 -12.81 -9.01 -10.70
CA THR A 38 -12.03 -8.09 -9.86
C THR A 38 -12.31 -8.37 -8.39
N GLY A 39 -11.26 -8.52 -7.59
CA GLY A 39 -11.42 -8.77 -6.16
C GLY A 39 -10.12 -9.19 -5.49
N THR A 40 -10.24 -9.94 -4.40
CA THR A 40 -9.12 -10.31 -3.52
C THR A 40 -9.10 -11.81 -3.30
N MET A 41 -7.91 -12.40 -3.34
CA MET A 41 -7.67 -13.79 -2.98
C MET A 41 -6.69 -13.90 -1.81
N VAL A 42 -6.75 -15.02 -1.09
CA VAL A 42 -5.90 -15.28 0.07
C VAL A 42 -5.19 -16.63 -0.03
N TYR A 43 -3.87 -16.62 0.15
CA TYR A 43 -3.07 -17.83 0.37
C TYR A 43 -2.92 -18.09 1.87
N ARG A 44 -2.64 -19.34 2.24
CA ARG A 44 -2.41 -19.74 3.64
C ARG A 44 -1.12 -20.52 3.78
N SER A 45 -0.39 -20.28 4.85
CA SER A 45 0.83 -21.03 5.19
C SER A 45 0.98 -21.16 6.69
N ARG A 46 1.65 -22.22 7.16
CA ARG A 46 2.04 -22.37 8.57
C ARG A 46 3.50 -21.98 8.84
N ASP A 47 4.30 -21.81 7.78
CA ASP A 47 5.75 -21.66 7.88
C ASP A 47 6.33 -20.56 6.96
N LEU A 48 5.47 -19.80 6.27
CA LEU A 48 5.80 -18.78 5.26
C LEU A 48 6.50 -19.32 4.00
N ARG A 49 6.77 -20.63 3.96
CA ARG A 49 7.56 -21.28 2.92
C ARG A 49 6.62 -22.03 1.98
N ASP A 50 5.72 -22.84 2.53
CA ASP A 50 4.77 -23.67 1.81
C ASP A 50 3.38 -23.05 1.91
N TRP A 51 2.85 -22.63 0.75
CA TRP A 51 1.56 -21.98 0.64
C TRP A 51 0.53 -22.90 0.00
N THR A 52 -0.67 -22.95 0.55
CA THR A 52 -1.81 -23.63 -0.08
C THR A 52 -2.33 -22.81 -1.26
N PRO A 53 -2.94 -23.43 -2.29
CA PRO A 53 -3.66 -22.69 -3.33
C PRO A 53 -4.64 -21.67 -2.74
N PRO A 54 -4.79 -20.51 -3.38
CA PRO A 54 -5.56 -19.42 -2.81
C PRO A 54 -7.07 -19.70 -2.93
N VAL A 55 -7.84 -19.03 -2.09
CA VAL A 55 -9.29 -18.93 -2.25
C VAL A 55 -9.68 -17.47 -2.42
N VAL A 56 -10.70 -17.20 -3.23
CA VAL A 56 -11.24 -15.85 -3.39
C VAL A 56 -12.10 -15.52 -2.18
N VAL A 57 -11.86 -14.33 -1.60
CA VAL A 57 -12.54 -13.87 -0.39
C VAL A 57 -13.43 -12.65 -0.64
N PHE A 58 -13.24 -11.97 -1.76
CA PHE A 58 -14.01 -10.81 -2.18
C PHE A 58 -14.05 -10.73 -3.71
N LEU A 59 -15.22 -10.44 -4.28
CA LEU A 59 -15.40 -10.11 -5.69
C LEU A 59 -16.37 -8.93 -5.81
N THR A 60 -16.04 -7.95 -6.66
CA THR A 60 -16.91 -6.80 -6.93
C THR A 60 -18.25 -7.22 -7.52
N ALA A 61 -18.26 -8.26 -8.36
CA ALA A 61 -19.48 -8.82 -8.96
C ALA A 61 -20.49 -9.36 -7.92
N GLY A 62 -20.03 -9.69 -6.71
CA GLY A 62 -20.90 -10.13 -5.60
C GLY A 62 -21.42 -9.00 -4.72
N GLN A 63 -21.09 -7.74 -5.02
CA GLN A 63 -21.45 -6.59 -4.19
C GLN A 63 -22.56 -5.77 -4.86
N GLU A 64 -23.77 -5.85 -4.31
CA GLU A 64 -24.92 -5.13 -4.86
C GLU A 64 -24.71 -3.61 -4.81
N GLY A 65 -24.89 -2.95 -5.95
CA GLY A 65 -24.81 -1.48 -6.06
C GLY A 65 -23.39 -0.91 -6.00
N ILE A 66 -22.34 -1.74 -6.10
CA ILE A 66 -20.96 -1.27 -5.99
C ILE A 66 -20.61 -0.25 -7.08
N TRP A 67 -20.00 0.86 -6.68
CA TRP A 67 -19.71 2.00 -7.55
C TRP A 67 -18.58 1.74 -8.56
N ALA A 68 -17.75 0.73 -8.32
CA ALA A 68 -16.61 0.34 -9.16
C ALA A 68 -16.49 -1.17 -9.29
N THR A 69 -16.06 -1.61 -10.47
CA THR A 69 -15.82 -3.01 -10.80
C THR A 69 -14.40 -3.31 -11.26
N ASP A 70 -13.53 -2.29 -11.31
CA ASP A 70 -12.12 -2.41 -11.69
C ASP A 70 -11.20 -2.11 -10.50
N GLY A 71 -9.95 -2.56 -10.60
CA GLY A 71 -8.93 -2.39 -9.56
C GLY A 71 -8.80 -3.62 -8.67
N ALA A 72 -9.28 -3.48 -7.43
CA ALA A 72 -8.99 -4.36 -6.28
C ALA A 72 -7.50 -4.47 -5.97
N TRP A 73 -6.82 -3.32 -6.00
CA TRP A 73 -5.38 -3.20 -5.72
C TRP A 73 -5.10 -3.15 -4.23
N ALA A 74 -3.85 -3.50 -3.87
CA ALA A 74 -3.29 -3.40 -2.52
C ALA A 74 -4.25 -3.82 -1.39
N PRO A 75 -4.76 -5.07 -1.39
CA PRO A 75 -5.69 -5.49 -0.37
C PRO A 75 -4.99 -5.72 0.98
N GLU A 76 -5.46 -5.02 2.01
CA GLU A 76 -5.05 -5.24 3.40
C GLU A 76 -6.20 -5.81 4.22
N VAL A 77 -5.91 -6.67 5.20
CA VAL A 77 -6.94 -7.19 6.11
C VAL A 77 -6.56 -6.94 7.55
N HIS A 78 -7.44 -6.24 8.27
CA HIS A 78 -7.23 -5.81 9.65
C HIS A 78 -8.22 -6.47 10.60
N ALA A 79 -7.74 -6.99 11.72
CA ALA A 79 -8.60 -7.45 12.80
C ALA A 79 -9.04 -6.25 13.65
N TRP A 80 -10.35 -6.08 13.82
CA TRP A 80 -10.93 -4.95 14.56
C TRP A 80 -12.27 -5.34 15.16
N ASP A 81 -12.46 -5.05 16.45
CA ASP A 81 -13.70 -5.34 17.21
C ASP A 81 -14.27 -6.76 16.99
N GLY A 82 -13.39 -7.77 16.99
CA GLY A 82 -13.75 -9.18 16.82
C GLY A 82 -14.12 -9.60 15.39
N ARG A 83 -13.96 -8.73 14.40
CA ARG A 83 -14.20 -8.99 12.97
C ARG A 83 -12.97 -8.67 12.13
N TYR A 84 -13.04 -8.97 10.85
CA TYR A 84 -11.98 -8.71 9.88
C TYR A 84 -12.45 -7.71 8.82
N TYR A 85 -11.60 -6.72 8.54
CA TYR A 85 -11.90 -5.64 7.62
C TYR A 85 -10.89 -5.64 6.47
N LEU A 86 -11.39 -5.89 5.26
CA LEU A 86 -10.66 -5.76 4.01
C LEU A 86 -10.67 -4.30 3.54
N PHE A 87 -9.50 -3.77 3.31
CA PHE A 87 -9.26 -2.49 2.65
C PHE A 87 -8.71 -2.81 1.27
N THR A 88 -9.33 -2.33 0.20
CA THR A 88 -8.80 -2.54 -1.17
C THR A 88 -9.22 -1.39 -2.08
N THR A 89 -8.34 -1.02 -3.01
CA THR A 89 -8.57 0.13 -3.90
C THR A 89 -9.33 -0.30 -5.14
N LEU A 90 -10.46 0.35 -5.40
CA LEU A 90 -11.25 0.19 -6.61
C LEU A 90 -11.19 1.46 -7.45
N HIS A 91 -11.49 1.35 -8.74
CA HIS A 91 -11.62 2.51 -9.62
C HIS A 91 -12.74 2.35 -10.64
N ASN A 92 -13.25 3.47 -11.15
CA ASN A 92 -14.27 3.53 -12.18
C ASN A 92 -13.94 4.64 -13.19
N THR A 93 -13.50 4.26 -14.38
CA THR A 93 -13.15 5.21 -15.45
C THR A 93 -14.35 5.94 -16.06
N ASP A 94 -15.57 5.43 -15.88
CA ASP A 94 -16.82 6.08 -16.31
C ASP A 94 -17.28 7.19 -15.35
N ARG A 95 -16.56 7.39 -14.24
CA ARG A 95 -16.75 8.50 -13.30
C ARG A 95 -15.53 9.44 -13.33
N PRO A 96 -15.36 10.26 -14.38
CA PRO A 96 -14.22 11.15 -14.51
C PRO A 96 -14.24 12.23 -13.43
N LEU A 97 -13.05 12.58 -12.95
CA LEU A 97 -12.83 13.71 -12.04
C LEU A 97 -12.26 14.92 -12.81
N PRO A 98 -12.35 16.15 -12.25
CA PRO A 98 -11.72 17.32 -12.85
C PRO A 98 -10.21 17.11 -13.05
N VAL A 99 -9.76 17.33 -14.28
CA VAL A 99 -8.35 17.18 -14.66
C VAL A 99 -7.57 18.45 -14.30
N PRO A 100 -6.39 18.34 -13.66
CA PRO A 100 -5.53 19.49 -13.39
C PRO A 100 -5.19 20.29 -14.66
N PRO A 101 -5.04 21.63 -14.57
CA PRO A 101 -4.63 22.43 -15.71
C PRO A 101 -3.21 22.02 -16.17
N PRO A 102 -2.93 22.01 -17.51
CA PRO A 102 -1.60 21.70 -18.01
C PRO A 102 -0.58 22.75 -17.57
N ASN A 103 0.69 22.37 -17.50
CA ASN A 103 1.83 23.17 -17.04
C ASN A 103 1.83 23.53 -15.55
N GLN A 104 0.93 22.95 -14.74
CA GLN A 104 1.09 23.01 -13.29
C GLN A 104 2.41 22.33 -12.92
N TRP A 105 3.31 23.07 -12.25
CA TRP A 105 4.69 22.65 -11.92
C TRP A 105 5.58 22.27 -13.11
N GLY A 106 5.25 22.73 -14.33
CA GLY A 106 6.02 22.43 -15.53
C GLY A 106 5.71 21.08 -16.16
N VAL A 107 4.62 20.40 -15.75
CA VAL A 107 4.17 19.16 -16.38
C VAL A 107 3.31 19.48 -17.62
N PRO A 108 3.76 19.19 -18.85
CA PRO A 108 3.13 19.70 -20.06
C PRO A 108 1.88 18.94 -20.50
N PHE A 109 1.55 17.83 -19.83
CA PHE A 109 0.46 16.94 -20.21
C PHE A 109 -0.70 16.98 -19.21
N ARG A 110 -1.89 16.64 -19.70
CA ARG A 110 -3.08 16.40 -18.88
C ARG A 110 -3.13 14.92 -18.52
N THR A 111 -3.31 14.61 -17.25
CA THR A 111 -3.48 13.27 -16.71
C THR A 111 -4.98 12.98 -16.56
N PRO A 112 -5.55 12.01 -17.29
CA PRO A 112 -6.94 11.62 -17.08
C PRO A 112 -7.16 11.14 -15.65
N THR A 113 -8.09 11.77 -14.94
CA THR A 113 -8.45 11.44 -13.56
C THR A 113 -9.86 10.85 -13.51
N HIS A 114 -10.07 9.90 -12.62
CA HIS A 114 -11.36 9.24 -12.43
C HIS A 114 -11.51 8.81 -10.98
N MET A 115 -12.74 8.47 -10.58
CA MET A 115 -13.01 8.05 -9.22
C MET A 115 -12.22 6.78 -8.91
N ARG A 116 -11.33 6.89 -7.92
CA ARG A 116 -10.50 5.81 -7.41
C ARG A 116 -10.34 6.01 -5.91
N GLY A 117 -10.50 4.93 -5.16
CA GLY A 117 -10.31 4.98 -3.73
C GLY A 117 -10.50 3.64 -3.07
N THR A 118 -9.97 3.55 -1.85
CA THR A 118 -10.08 2.37 -1.02
C THR A 118 -11.50 2.23 -0.46
N ILE A 119 -12.08 1.03 -0.59
CA ILE A 119 -13.31 0.64 0.10
C ILE A 119 -12.97 -0.12 1.37
N THR A 120 -13.92 -0.17 2.31
CA THR A 120 -13.89 -1.08 3.45
C THR A 120 -14.96 -2.15 3.28
N ALA A 121 -14.58 -3.41 3.43
CA ALA A 121 -15.46 -4.57 3.45
C ALA A 121 -15.23 -5.41 4.71
N VAL A 122 -16.25 -6.08 5.23
CA VAL A 122 -16.19 -6.78 6.51
C VAL A 122 -16.51 -8.26 6.38
N SER A 123 -15.87 -9.09 7.20
CA SER A 123 -16.18 -10.50 7.36
C SER A 123 -15.98 -10.96 8.80
N ASP A 124 -16.64 -12.03 9.18
CA ASP A 124 -16.41 -12.72 10.46
C ASP A 124 -15.27 -13.76 10.35
N SER A 125 -14.68 -13.90 9.15
CA SER A 125 -13.63 -14.86 8.83
C SER A 125 -12.53 -14.22 8.00
N LEU A 126 -11.27 -14.56 8.28
CA LEU A 126 -10.12 -14.24 7.41
C LEU A 126 -10.26 -14.84 6.00
N LEU A 127 -11.10 -15.85 5.82
CA LEU A 127 -11.40 -16.48 4.52
C LEU A 127 -12.65 -15.91 3.85
N GLY A 128 -13.19 -14.80 4.36
CA GLY A 128 -14.38 -14.18 3.80
C GLY A 128 -15.65 -15.05 3.91
N PRO A 129 -16.65 -14.80 3.06
CA PRO A 129 -16.67 -13.70 2.10
C PRO A 129 -16.67 -12.34 2.82
N PHE A 130 -15.99 -11.35 2.25
CA PHE A 130 -16.09 -9.96 2.68
C PHE A 130 -17.24 -9.26 1.97
N THR A 131 -17.98 -8.43 2.71
CA THR A 131 -19.09 -7.62 2.19
C THR A 131 -18.77 -6.15 2.37
N VAL A 132 -18.86 -5.36 1.28
CA VAL A 132 -18.58 -3.92 1.31
C VAL A 132 -19.53 -3.21 2.28
N LEU A 133 -18.98 -2.30 3.10
CA LEU A 133 -19.77 -1.55 4.08
C LEU A 133 -20.63 -0.46 3.43
N ASP A 134 -20.07 0.25 2.45
CA ASP A 134 -20.77 1.24 1.65
C ASP A 134 -20.51 0.99 0.16
N PRO A 135 -21.45 0.37 -0.58
CA PRO A 135 -21.26 0.08 -1.99
C PRO A 135 -21.31 1.33 -2.87
N SER A 136 -21.80 2.47 -2.36
CA SER A 136 -22.09 3.64 -3.20
C SER A 136 -20.87 4.51 -3.51
N ARG A 137 -19.77 4.37 -2.76
CA ARG A 137 -18.59 5.26 -2.82
C ARG A 137 -17.32 4.66 -2.18
N PRO A 138 -16.12 5.20 -2.47
CA PRO A 138 -14.91 4.93 -1.68
C PRO A 138 -15.00 5.54 -0.28
N VAL A 139 -14.07 5.16 0.60
CA VAL A 139 -13.96 5.71 1.95
C VAL A 139 -13.40 7.13 1.93
N PRO A 140 -12.26 7.44 1.26
CA PRO A 140 -11.86 8.83 1.04
C PRO A 140 -12.90 9.61 0.23
N PRO A 141 -12.94 10.96 0.32
CA PRO A 141 -13.87 11.78 -0.44
C PRO A 141 -13.80 11.52 -1.97
N GLU A 142 -14.95 11.33 -2.61
CA GLU A 142 -15.07 10.93 -4.04
C GLU A 142 -14.37 11.85 -5.05
N HIS A 143 -14.12 13.11 -4.67
CA HIS A 143 -13.43 14.07 -5.52
C HIS A 143 -11.91 13.95 -5.48
N LEU A 144 -11.38 13.10 -4.58
CA LEU A 144 -9.97 12.77 -4.47
C LEU A 144 -9.73 11.40 -5.12
N MET A 145 -8.78 11.36 -6.05
CA MET A 145 -8.27 10.16 -6.68
C MET A 145 -7.21 9.58 -5.73
N THR A 146 -7.56 8.51 -5.03
CA THR A 146 -6.78 7.97 -3.91
C THR A 146 -6.52 6.50 -4.08
N LEU A 147 -5.48 5.97 -3.43
CA LEU A 147 -5.15 4.55 -3.44
C LEU A 147 -4.44 4.13 -2.14
N ASP A 148 -4.25 2.82 -2.00
CA ASP A 148 -3.50 2.16 -0.94
C ASP A 148 -3.85 2.61 0.49
N GLY A 149 -5.15 2.67 0.79
CA GLY A 149 -5.62 2.97 2.13
C GLY A 149 -5.26 1.86 3.13
N THR A 150 -4.52 2.22 4.18
CA THR A 150 -4.18 1.36 5.32
C THR A 150 -4.88 1.82 6.59
N LEU A 151 -5.14 0.89 7.51
CA LEU A 151 -5.71 1.20 8.83
C LEU A 151 -4.60 1.57 9.82
N TYR A 152 -4.77 2.72 10.50
CA TYR A 152 -3.97 3.09 11.66
C TYR A 152 -4.88 3.44 12.84
N VAL A 153 -4.55 2.97 14.03
CA VAL A 153 -5.30 3.27 15.27
C VAL A 153 -4.36 4.06 16.17
N ASP A 154 -4.75 5.29 16.50
CA ASP A 154 -3.92 6.14 17.35
C ASP A 154 -3.97 5.72 18.83
N PRO A 155 -3.09 6.26 19.70
CA PRO A 155 -3.06 5.90 21.12
C PRO A 155 -4.35 6.17 21.90
N SER A 156 -5.24 7.02 21.38
CA SER A 156 -6.56 7.27 21.98
C SER A 156 -7.62 6.24 21.56
N GLY A 157 -7.28 5.32 20.64
CA GLY A 157 -8.17 4.31 20.09
C GLY A 157 -8.97 4.81 18.89
N GLN A 158 -8.68 5.99 18.35
CA GLN A 158 -9.35 6.52 17.17
C GLN A 158 -8.78 5.86 15.90
N PRO A 159 -9.62 5.20 15.07
CA PRO A 159 -9.18 4.64 13.79
C PRO A 159 -9.06 5.70 12.70
N TRP A 160 -8.06 5.54 11.85
CA TRP A 160 -7.74 6.38 10.71
C TRP A 160 -7.50 5.51 9.48
N MET A 161 -7.91 5.99 8.32
CA MET A 161 -7.37 5.51 7.05
C MET A 161 -6.25 6.45 6.64
N VAL A 162 -5.05 5.91 6.43
CA VAL A 162 -3.93 6.63 5.82
C VAL A 162 -3.80 6.14 4.38
N TYR A 163 -3.69 7.05 3.41
CA TYR A 163 -3.75 6.71 1.99
C TYR A 163 -2.84 7.61 1.16
N ALA A 164 -2.58 7.19 -0.07
CA ALA A 164 -1.92 8.01 -1.07
C ALA A 164 -2.95 8.78 -1.91
N HIS A 165 -2.78 10.10 -2.01
CA HIS A 165 -3.51 10.93 -2.97
C HIS A 165 -2.71 10.98 -4.27
N GLU A 166 -3.31 10.41 -5.30
CA GLU A 166 -2.59 9.99 -6.49
C GLU A 166 -1.97 11.16 -7.25
N TRP A 167 -0.71 10.96 -7.66
CA TRP A 167 0.06 11.93 -8.44
C TRP A 167 -0.59 12.30 -9.77
N LEU A 168 -1.46 11.46 -10.34
CA LEU A 168 -2.26 11.84 -11.52
C LEU A 168 -3.14 13.05 -11.24
N GLN A 169 -3.58 13.26 -10.00
CA GLN A 169 -4.37 14.42 -9.61
C GLN A 169 -3.53 15.53 -8.98
N THR A 170 -2.50 15.18 -8.21
CA THR A 170 -1.70 16.15 -7.43
C THR A 170 -0.38 16.56 -8.07
N ILE A 171 0.09 15.81 -9.08
CA ILE A 171 1.42 15.86 -9.71
C ILE A 171 2.58 15.45 -8.77
N ASP A 172 2.53 15.95 -7.54
CA ASP A 172 3.39 15.56 -6.43
C ASP A 172 2.53 14.81 -5.41
N GLY A 173 2.53 13.47 -5.52
CA GLY A 173 1.73 12.58 -4.70
C GLY A 173 1.85 12.92 -3.21
N THR A 174 0.73 12.84 -2.49
CA THR A 174 0.69 13.16 -1.05
C THR A 174 0.29 11.94 -0.25
N MET A 175 0.83 11.84 0.96
CA MET A 175 0.27 10.98 2.00
C MET A 175 -0.69 11.81 2.85
N GLU A 176 -1.88 11.28 3.05
CA GLU A 176 -2.97 11.93 3.78
C GLU A 176 -3.64 10.93 4.73
N ALA A 177 -4.34 11.43 5.73
CA ALA A 177 -5.09 10.61 6.66
C ALA A 177 -6.51 11.15 6.86
N ILE A 178 -7.49 10.27 7.03
CA ILE A 178 -8.86 10.64 7.39
C ILE A 178 -9.36 9.76 8.53
N ARG A 179 -10.03 10.38 9.51
CA ARG A 179 -10.62 9.63 10.62
C ARG A 179 -11.73 8.72 10.11
N LEU A 180 -11.83 7.54 10.71
CA LEU A 180 -12.93 6.62 10.51
C LEU A 180 -13.86 6.64 11.72
N SER A 181 -15.12 6.27 11.52
CA SER A 181 -16.01 5.93 12.65
C SER A 181 -15.50 4.67 13.36
N PRO A 182 -15.86 4.44 14.64
CA PRO A 182 -15.40 3.27 15.39
C PRO A 182 -15.76 1.91 14.75
N ASP A 183 -16.79 1.85 13.92
CA ASP A 183 -17.20 0.65 13.16
C ASP A 183 -16.56 0.56 11.77
N LEU A 184 -15.67 1.51 11.44
CA LEU A 184 -14.96 1.68 10.17
C LEU A 184 -15.87 1.89 8.94
N SER A 185 -17.16 2.19 9.14
CA SER A 185 -18.15 2.27 8.06
C SER A 185 -18.17 3.60 7.30
N ARG A 186 -17.62 4.67 7.89
CA ARG A 186 -17.59 6.01 7.28
C ARG A 186 -16.43 6.86 7.78
N THR A 187 -16.18 7.95 7.08
CA THR A 187 -15.21 8.98 7.49
C THR A 187 -15.80 10.01 8.45
N VAL A 188 -14.92 10.67 9.22
CA VAL A 188 -15.28 11.69 10.22
C VAL A 188 -14.44 12.96 10.07
N GLY A 189 -15.03 13.99 9.47
CA GLY A 189 -14.37 15.27 9.18
C GLY A 189 -13.52 15.22 7.91
N ASP A 190 -12.61 16.17 7.78
CA ASP A 190 -11.80 16.36 6.57
C ASP A 190 -10.46 15.59 6.63
N PRO A 191 -9.87 15.25 5.47
CA PRO A 191 -8.52 14.75 5.39
C PRO A 191 -7.48 15.67 6.04
N VAL A 192 -6.43 15.06 6.58
CA VAL A 192 -5.25 15.70 7.14
C VAL A 192 -4.06 15.39 6.24
N TYR A 193 -3.42 16.44 5.73
CA TYR A 193 -2.17 16.32 4.97
C TYR A 193 -1.01 15.91 5.88
N LEU A 194 -0.19 14.95 5.43
CA LEU A 194 0.96 14.46 6.19
C LEU A 194 2.29 14.93 5.58
N PHE A 195 2.53 14.57 4.32
CA PHE A 195 3.71 14.96 3.55
C PHE A 195 3.46 14.70 2.06
N LYS A 196 4.40 15.12 1.19
CA LYS A 196 4.40 14.82 -0.24
C LYS A 196 5.68 14.14 -0.68
N ALA A 197 5.64 13.40 -1.79
CA ALA A 197 6.79 12.60 -2.21
C ALA A 197 8.06 13.44 -2.46
N SER A 198 7.93 14.67 -2.96
CA SER A 198 9.09 15.56 -3.15
C SER A 198 9.76 16.06 -1.85
N ASP A 199 9.18 15.80 -0.68
CA ASP A 199 9.85 16.07 0.61
C ASP A 199 11.05 15.14 0.84
N THR A 200 11.22 14.08 0.02
CA THR A 200 12.39 13.20 0.04
C THR A 200 13.64 13.91 -0.48
N PRO A 201 14.64 14.22 0.38
CA PRO A 201 15.79 15.02 -0.05
C PRO A 201 16.64 14.27 -1.10
N TRP A 202 16.75 12.95 -0.94
CA TRP A 202 17.60 12.08 -1.76
C TRP A 202 17.10 11.94 -3.21
N THR A 203 15.82 12.17 -3.50
CA THR A 203 15.29 12.06 -4.86
C THR A 203 15.90 13.12 -5.77
N SER A 204 16.09 14.33 -5.25
CA SER A 204 16.73 15.43 -6.00
C SER A 204 18.26 15.28 -6.11
N GLU A 205 18.91 14.70 -5.08
CA GLU A 205 20.36 14.45 -5.05
C GLU A 205 20.82 13.47 -6.15
N GLN A 206 19.93 12.56 -6.56
CA GLN A 206 20.23 11.51 -7.53
C GLN A 206 20.05 11.93 -8.99
N ILE A 207 19.46 13.11 -9.24
CA ILE A 207 19.16 13.57 -10.60
C ILE A 207 20.46 13.79 -11.38
N PRO A 208 20.63 13.14 -12.55
CA PRO A 208 21.82 13.33 -13.37
C PRO A 208 22.06 14.81 -13.73
N ALA A 209 23.33 15.23 -13.67
CA ALA A 209 23.72 16.60 -14.00
C ALA A 209 23.26 16.99 -15.42
N GLY A 210 22.69 18.20 -15.56
CA GLY A 210 22.15 18.68 -16.83
C GLY A 210 20.67 18.34 -17.09
N ALA A 211 19.98 17.69 -16.13
CA ALA A 211 18.54 17.41 -16.21
C ALA A 211 17.67 18.17 -15.16
N PRO A 212 17.81 19.50 -14.96
CA PRO A 212 17.12 20.21 -13.87
C PRO A 212 15.60 20.37 -14.06
N HIS A 213 15.06 20.09 -15.25
CA HIS A 213 13.66 20.35 -15.62
C HIS A 213 12.72 19.14 -15.48
N GLN A 214 13.16 18.06 -14.83
CA GLN A 214 12.46 16.75 -14.81
C GLN A 214 12.07 16.32 -13.37
N LEU A 215 11.75 17.30 -12.52
CA LEU A 215 11.49 17.10 -11.10
C LEU A 215 10.13 16.41 -10.84
N PRO A 216 8.97 16.83 -11.36
CA PRO A 216 7.71 16.07 -11.27
C PRO A 216 7.49 15.15 -12.48
N PRO A 217 6.61 14.14 -12.38
CA PRO A 217 5.75 13.82 -11.24
C PRO A 217 6.47 13.03 -10.14
N TYR A 218 5.91 13.03 -8.93
CA TYR A 218 6.39 12.22 -7.80
C TYR A 218 5.29 11.32 -7.29
N ILE A 219 5.61 10.04 -7.08
CA ILE A 219 4.65 9.00 -6.73
C ILE A 219 4.72 8.73 -5.22
N THR A 220 3.57 8.48 -4.61
CA THR A 220 3.40 7.99 -3.24
C THR A 220 2.53 6.75 -3.29
N ASP A 221 3.01 5.61 -2.79
CA ASP A 221 2.26 4.35 -2.76
C ASP A 221 2.50 3.59 -1.44
N GLY A 222 1.62 2.61 -1.17
CA GLY A 222 1.78 1.58 -0.14
C GLY A 222 2.17 2.06 1.26
N PRO A 223 1.42 3.00 1.88
CA PRO A 223 1.67 3.38 3.26
C PRO A 223 1.38 2.21 4.21
N GLN A 224 2.27 1.95 5.17
CA GLN A 224 1.97 1.12 6.33
C GLN A 224 2.54 1.76 7.59
N LEU A 225 1.71 1.92 8.62
CA LEU A 225 2.10 2.55 9.87
C LEU A 225 2.59 1.50 10.87
N TYR A 226 3.69 1.82 11.56
CA TYR A 226 4.25 0.95 12.59
C TYR A 226 4.75 1.79 13.77
N ARG A 227 4.37 1.43 15.00
CA ARG A 227 4.86 2.14 16.20
C ARG A 227 6.19 1.55 16.64
N ALA A 228 7.23 2.38 16.65
CA ALA A 228 8.57 1.96 17.06
C ALA A 228 8.65 1.77 18.58
N PRO A 229 9.63 0.99 19.09
CA PRO A 229 9.83 0.79 20.52
C PRO A 229 10.11 2.07 21.32
N ASP A 230 10.67 3.10 20.70
CA ASP A 230 10.95 4.39 21.34
C ASP A 230 9.73 5.32 21.39
N GLY A 231 8.59 4.88 20.85
CA GLY A 231 7.33 5.64 20.81
C GLY A 231 7.12 6.44 19.54
N SER A 232 8.13 6.56 18.68
CA SER A 232 7.99 7.20 17.37
C SER A 232 7.05 6.41 16.46
N LEU A 233 6.52 7.09 15.43
CA LEU A 233 5.63 6.48 14.45
C LEU A 233 6.35 6.41 13.10
N LEU A 234 6.52 5.20 12.60
CA LEU A 234 7.05 4.90 11.28
C LEU A 234 5.92 4.82 10.27
N MET A 235 6.18 5.30 9.06
CA MET A 235 5.40 5.00 7.87
C MET A 235 6.33 4.37 6.85
N LEU A 236 6.18 3.07 6.58
CA LEU A 236 6.67 2.49 5.33
C LEU A 236 5.87 3.11 4.19
N TRP A 237 6.53 3.46 3.09
CA TRP A 237 5.87 3.89 1.86
C TRP A 237 6.82 3.69 0.68
N SER A 238 6.29 3.75 -0.55
CA SER A 238 7.07 3.49 -1.76
C SER A 238 6.96 4.61 -2.78
N THR A 239 8.02 4.74 -3.57
CA THR A 239 8.15 5.74 -4.64
C THR A 239 9.20 5.28 -5.65
N TYR A 240 9.57 6.14 -6.60
CA TYR A 240 10.57 5.84 -7.62
C TYR A 240 11.83 6.69 -7.44
N GLU A 241 12.98 6.08 -7.71
CA GLU A 241 14.22 6.82 -7.89
C GLU A 241 14.19 7.70 -9.14
N LYS A 242 15.08 8.69 -9.18
CA LYS A 242 15.29 9.58 -10.33
C LYS A 242 16.75 9.63 -10.72
N ASN A 243 17.32 8.46 -11.02
CA ASN A 243 18.75 8.24 -11.21
C ASN A 243 19.14 7.76 -12.63
N VAL A 244 18.17 7.53 -13.52
CA VAL A 244 18.39 7.07 -14.90
C VAL A 244 17.91 8.14 -15.88
N ALA A 245 18.80 8.60 -16.76
CA ALA A 245 18.44 9.50 -17.86
C ALA A 245 17.98 8.69 -19.09
N GLY A 246 16.76 8.94 -19.55
CA GLY A 246 16.20 8.41 -20.78
C GLY A 246 16.76 9.08 -22.03
N GLN A 247 16.75 8.37 -23.16
CA GLN A 247 17.20 8.91 -24.45
C GLN A 247 16.30 10.04 -24.98
N ASP A 248 15.06 10.09 -24.49
CA ASP A 248 14.06 11.13 -24.76
C ASP A 248 14.19 12.34 -23.82
N GLY A 249 15.21 12.35 -22.96
CA GLY A 249 15.44 13.40 -21.98
C GLY A 249 14.63 13.25 -20.69
N THR A 250 13.90 12.15 -20.51
CA THR A 250 13.21 11.85 -19.25
C THR A 250 14.15 11.40 -18.14
N VAL A 251 13.75 11.56 -16.87
CA VAL A 251 14.47 10.96 -15.73
C VAL A 251 13.56 9.95 -15.05
N SER A 252 14.06 8.71 -14.92
CA SER A 252 13.38 7.58 -14.29
C SER A 252 14.30 6.87 -13.29
N GLY A 253 13.82 5.78 -12.71
CA GLY A 253 14.55 4.94 -11.78
C GLY A 253 13.69 3.76 -11.34
N GLY A 254 14.25 2.87 -10.52
CA GLY A 254 13.51 1.72 -10.00
C GLY A 254 12.51 2.11 -8.92
N TYR A 255 11.47 1.29 -8.73
CA TYR A 255 10.60 1.37 -7.56
C TYR A 255 11.38 1.01 -6.29
N VAL A 256 11.12 1.74 -5.20
CA VAL A 256 11.86 1.57 -3.94
C VAL A 256 10.94 1.58 -2.73
N GLN A 257 11.26 0.71 -1.78
CA GLN A 257 10.73 0.74 -0.43
C GLN A 257 11.51 1.78 0.36
N THR A 258 10.81 2.79 0.86
CA THR A 258 11.37 3.79 1.77
C THR A 258 10.50 3.90 3.02
N TYR A 259 10.81 4.85 3.88
CA TYR A 259 10.00 5.15 5.05
C TYR A 259 10.15 6.61 5.49
N ALA A 260 9.23 7.06 6.34
CA ALA A 260 9.29 8.32 7.05
C ALA A 260 9.06 8.10 8.55
N VAL A 261 9.56 9.00 9.38
CA VAL A 261 9.42 8.94 10.84
C VAL A 261 8.77 10.20 11.36
N SER A 262 7.73 10.03 12.17
CA SER A 262 7.22 11.05 13.08
C SER A 262 7.82 10.84 14.46
N GLY A 263 8.82 11.66 14.81
CA GLY A 263 9.53 11.56 16.09
C GLY A 263 8.67 11.92 17.30
N SER A 264 7.56 12.62 17.10
CA SER A 264 6.54 12.86 18.15
C SER A 264 5.70 11.62 18.45
N GLY A 265 5.64 10.66 17.53
CA GLY A 265 4.70 9.54 17.57
C GLY A 265 3.27 9.90 17.14
N ASP A 266 3.03 11.15 16.74
CA ASP A 266 1.74 11.66 16.28
C ASP A 266 1.59 11.50 14.77
N LEU A 267 0.38 11.11 14.34
CA LEU A 267 0.05 10.92 12.93
C LEU A 267 0.23 12.20 12.11
N ALA A 268 -0.06 13.36 12.70
CA ALA A 268 0.09 14.66 12.05
C ALA A 268 1.57 15.06 11.81
N GLY A 269 2.53 14.26 12.30
CA GLY A 269 3.96 14.52 12.11
C GLY A 269 4.56 15.45 13.18
N PRO A 270 5.62 16.21 12.83
CA PRO A 270 6.22 16.31 11.51
C PRO A 270 6.84 14.99 11.03
N TRP A 271 6.78 14.74 9.72
CA TRP A 271 7.33 13.53 9.09
C TRP A 271 8.72 13.79 8.51
N GLU A 272 9.73 13.12 9.04
CA GLU A 272 11.10 13.15 8.54
C GLU A 272 11.30 12.03 7.52
N GLN A 273 11.63 12.39 6.28
CA GLN A 273 11.84 11.44 5.20
C GLN A 273 13.19 10.73 5.33
N ARG A 274 13.18 9.40 5.18
CA ARG A 274 14.39 8.57 5.27
C ARG A 274 14.81 8.07 3.89
N ARG A 275 16.03 7.55 3.80
CA ARG A 275 16.57 7.00 2.56
C ARG A 275 15.95 5.62 2.28
N PRO A 276 15.93 5.16 1.02
CA PRO A 276 15.36 3.88 0.66
C PRO A 276 15.98 2.70 1.42
N LEU A 277 15.11 1.84 1.92
CA LEU A 277 15.40 0.63 2.67
C LEU A 277 15.69 -0.55 1.73
N VAL A 278 14.88 -0.70 0.67
CA VAL A 278 15.05 -1.73 -0.37
C VAL A 278 15.00 -1.08 -1.75
N ARG A 279 15.92 -1.50 -2.61
CA ARG A 279 16.06 -1.05 -4.00
C ARG A 279 15.79 -2.19 -4.98
N ASP A 280 16.17 -1.98 -6.24
CA ASP A 280 16.03 -2.95 -7.33
C ASP A 280 14.57 -3.27 -7.66
N ASP A 281 13.79 -2.22 -7.89
CA ASP A 281 12.40 -2.30 -8.32
C ASP A 281 11.52 -3.08 -7.33
N SER A 282 11.62 -2.68 -6.06
CA SER A 282 11.03 -3.37 -4.91
C SER A 282 10.27 -2.38 -4.04
N GLY A 283 9.04 -2.68 -3.68
CA GLY A 283 8.25 -1.79 -2.82
C GLY A 283 6.91 -2.37 -2.42
N HIS A 284 6.05 -1.48 -1.94
CA HIS A 284 4.77 -1.79 -1.31
C HIS A 284 4.93 -2.88 -0.24
N GLY A 285 5.85 -2.64 0.68
CA GLY A 285 6.21 -3.55 1.75
C GLY A 285 5.41 -3.33 3.01
N MET A 286 5.17 -4.42 3.73
CA MET A 286 4.50 -4.41 5.03
C MET A 286 5.28 -5.23 6.06
N LEU A 287 5.35 -4.68 7.27
CA LEU A 287 5.89 -5.32 8.46
C LEU A 287 4.85 -6.22 9.12
N PHE A 288 5.29 -7.37 9.60
CA PHE A 288 4.49 -8.28 10.42
C PHE A 288 5.41 -9.09 11.35
N HIS A 289 4.83 -9.65 12.42
CA HIS A 289 5.56 -10.57 13.28
C HIS A 289 5.26 -12.02 12.91
N THR A 290 6.30 -12.84 12.94
CA THR A 290 6.12 -14.29 12.96
C THR A 290 5.58 -14.74 14.30
N PHE A 291 5.07 -15.97 14.28
CA PHE A 291 4.63 -16.75 15.43
C PHE A 291 5.65 -16.97 16.55
N ASP A 292 6.95 -16.77 16.28
CA ASP A 292 8.04 -16.78 17.25
C ASP A 292 8.58 -15.38 17.59
N GLY A 293 7.87 -14.32 17.19
CA GLY A 293 8.14 -12.93 17.57
C GLY A 293 9.14 -12.19 16.67
N ARG A 294 9.72 -12.84 15.65
CA ARG A 294 10.63 -12.17 14.71
C ARG A 294 9.87 -11.17 13.86
N LEU A 295 10.42 -9.96 13.73
CA LEU A 295 9.90 -8.97 12.81
C LEU A 295 10.31 -9.32 11.38
N MET A 296 9.36 -9.28 10.46
CA MET A 296 9.53 -9.58 9.05
C MET A 296 8.98 -8.43 8.23
N MET A 297 9.52 -8.24 7.03
CA MET A 297 8.92 -7.46 5.97
C MET A 297 8.67 -8.36 4.77
N ILE A 298 7.47 -8.27 4.19
CA ILE A 298 7.18 -8.78 2.86
C ILE A 298 6.95 -7.60 1.92
N LEU A 299 7.44 -7.69 0.70
CA LEU A 299 7.21 -6.70 -0.36
C LEU A 299 7.17 -7.38 -1.72
N HIS A 300 6.80 -6.66 -2.77
CA HIS A 300 6.81 -7.18 -4.13
C HIS A 300 8.09 -6.80 -4.88
N ARG A 301 8.62 -7.70 -5.71
CA ARG A 301 9.76 -7.47 -6.62
C ARG A 301 9.74 -8.44 -7.81
N PRO A 302 10.07 -8.00 -9.05
CA PRO A 302 10.08 -6.60 -9.49
C PRO A 302 8.65 -6.02 -9.50
N PHE A 303 8.46 -4.78 -9.96
CA PHE A 303 7.12 -4.20 -10.13
C PHE A 303 6.33 -4.95 -11.22
N GLU A 304 6.96 -5.20 -12.38
CA GLU A 304 6.37 -6.06 -13.41
C GLU A 304 6.59 -7.54 -13.11
N ASN A 305 5.55 -8.37 -13.31
CA ASN A 305 5.58 -9.80 -12.97
C ASN A 305 6.02 -10.05 -11.51
N ALA A 306 5.44 -9.29 -10.60
CA ALA A 306 5.85 -9.20 -9.22
C ALA A 306 5.77 -10.54 -8.45
N ARG A 307 6.74 -10.76 -7.56
CA ARG A 307 6.81 -11.87 -6.60
C ARG A 307 7.05 -11.34 -5.19
N GLY A 308 6.57 -12.08 -4.20
CA GLY A 308 6.81 -11.75 -2.80
C GLY A 308 8.25 -12.04 -2.39
N LYS A 309 8.92 -11.07 -1.78
CA LYS A 309 10.26 -11.20 -1.17
C LYS A 309 10.18 -10.97 0.32
N LEU A 310 10.88 -11.78 1.10
CA LEU A 310 10.84 -11.76 2.55
C LEU A 310 12.17 -11.31 3.14
N TYR A 311 12.10 -10.39 4.09
CA TYR A 311 13.24 -9.86 4.83
C TYR A 311 13.01 -10.06 6.32
N GLU A 312 14.03 -10.56 7.01
CA GLU A 312 14.07 -10.51 8.47
C GLU A 312 14.51 -9.10 8.87
N MET A 313 13.74 -8.49 9.77
CA MET A 313 13.89 -7.09 10.13
C MET A 313 14.22 -6.94 11.61
N ARG A 314 14.78 -5.79 11.96
CA ARG A 314 14.93 -5.30 13.34
C ARG A 314 14.64 -3.80 13.35
N LEU A 315 14.18 -3.29 14.48
CA LEU A 315 14.11 -1.86 14.76
C LEU A 315 15.22 -1.48 15.75
N ASP A 316 16.00 -0.46 15.40
CA ASP A 316 16.96 0.21 16.28
C ASP A 316 16.46 1.64 16.52
N GLY A 317 15.75 1.86 17.64
CA GLY A 317 14.96 3.07 17.83
C GLY A 317 13.87 3.21 16.75
N ASP A 318 13.94 4.30 16.00
CA ASP A 318 13.09 4.64 14.85
C ASP A 318 13.65 4.16 13.51
N GLU A 319 14.72 3.35 13.49
CA GLU A 319 15.35 2.88 12.25
C GLU A 319 15.03 1.40 11.96
N PRO A 320 14.22 1.08 10.92
CA PRO A 320 14.09 -0.27 10.41
C PRO A 320 15.36 -0.70 9.67
N GLN A 321 15.91 -1.84 10.09
CA GLN A 321 17.11 -2.43 9.52
C GLN A 321 16.82 -3.83 8.98
N ILE A 322 17.32 -4.11 7.78
CA ILE A 322 17.31 -5.46 7.20
C ILE A 322 18.41 -6.27 7.88
N VAL A 323 18.03 -7.32 8.60
CA VAL A 323 18.98 -8.27 9.18
C VAL A 323 19.53 -9.17 8.06
N ARG A 324 18.62 -9.71 7.25
CA ARG A 324 18.93 -10.52 6.06
C ARG A 324 17.68 -10.72 5.20
N ARG A 325 17.90 -11.02 3.93
CA ARG A 325 16.85 -11.61 3.09
C ARG A 325 16.63 -13.08 3.47
N ARG A 326 15.39 -13.54 3.36
CA ARG A 326 14.96 -14.91 3.65
C ARG A 326 14.78 -15.71 2.37
N ASP A 327 15.88 -15.90 1.64
CA ASP A 327 15.93 -16.69 0.41
C ASP A 327 15.47 -18.14 0.63
N ASP A 328 15.60 -18.66 1.86
CA ASP A 328 15.10 -19.96 2.27
C ASP A 328 13.55 -20.04 2.23
N LEU A 329 12.87 -18.90 2.35
CA LEU A 329 11.42 -18.77 2.30
C LEU A 329 10.93 -18.28 0.93
N ASP A 330 11.63 -17.32 0.32
CA ASP A 330 11.21 -16.67 -0.93
C ASP A 330 11.81 -17.26 -2.20
N GLY A 331 12.68 -18.27 -2.08
CA GLY A 331 13.31 -18.98 -3.20
C GLY A 331 14.55 -18.30 -3.79
N GLY A 332 14.96 -17.14 -3.28
CA GLY A 332 16.10 -16.38 -3.80
C GLY A 332 15.79 -15.70 -5.13
N GLY A 333 16.79 -15.02 -5.69
CA GLY A 333 16.70 -14.31 -6.98
C GLY A 333 16.39 -12.84 -6.85
#